data_AF-A0A399Q287-F1
#
_entry.id   AF-A0A399Q287-F1
#
_cell.length_a   1.000
_cell.length_b   1.000
_cell.length_c   1.000
_cell.angle_alpha   90.00
_cell.angle_beta   90.00
_cell.angle_gamma   90.00
#
_symmetry.space_group_name_H-M   'P 1'
#
loop_
_entity.id
_entity.type
_entity.pdbx_description
1 polymer ?
#
loop_
_entity_poly.entity_id
_entity_poly.type
_entity_poly.pdbx_seq_one_letter_code
_entity_poly.pdbx_strand_id
1 'polypeptide(L)'
;MKIQNGAPAPTGSACPGKATELFYVTHPKALKALLGPFLTESDAECGRVVMRSVDAQVTACLVESIDDITHWHAVNNGRVCRAFAGSASHG
;
A
#
# COMPACT_ATOMS: atom_id res chain seq x y z
N MET A 1 -30.17 -37.59 25.95
CA MET A 1 -28.70 -37.45 26.01
C MET A 1 -28.19 -37.40 24.58
N LYS A 2 -27.64 -36.26 24.14
CA LYS A 2 -27.31 -35.98 22.73
C LYS A 2 -25.78 -36.02 22.60
N ILE A 3 -25.24 -36.91 21.79
CA ILE A 3 -23.83 -36.92 21.42
C ILE A 3 -23.79 -36.78 19.89
N GLN A 4 -23.41 -35.59 19.41
CA GLN A 4 -23.12 -35.37 18.00
C GLN A 4 -21.66 -34.97 17.91
N ASN A 5 -20.82 -35.94 17.55
CA ASN A 5 -19.49 -35.71 17.02
C ASN A 5 -19.64 -35.25 15.58
N GLY A 6 -19.12 -34.07 15.28
CA GLY A 6 -19.00 -33.54 13.93
C GLY A 6 -18.08 -32.34 13.99
N ALA A 7 -16.79 -32.59 13.79
CA ALA A 7 -15.77 -31.54 13.72
C ALA A 7 -16.19 -30.45 12.73
N PRO A 8 -15.96 -29.15 13.02
CA PRO A 8 -16.15 -28.12 12.01
C PRO A 8 -15.11 -28.36 10.91
N ALA A 9 -15.57 -28.62 9.68
CA ALA A 9 -14.71 -28.53 8.52
C ALA A 9 -14.10 -27.11 8.50
N PRO A 10 -12.79 -26.94 8.32
CA PRO A 10 -12.26 -25.61 8.09
C PRO A 10 -12.84 -25.17 6.75
N THR A 11 -13.72 -24.18 6.80
CA THR A 11 -14.19 -23.45 5.63
C THR A 11 -12.98 -22.70 5.07
N GLY A 12 -12.11 -23.43 4.37
CA GLY A 12 -11.10 -22.88 3.50
C GLY A 12 -11.85 -22.18 2.39
N SER A 13 -12.20 -20.93 2.66
CA SER A 13 -12.79 -20.00 1.71
C SER A 13 -11.83 -19.88 0.55
N ALA A 14 -12.08 -20.66 -0.51
CA ALA A 14 -11.55 -20.43 -1.84
C ALA A 14 -12.22 -19.18 -2.47
N CYS A 15 -12.39 -18.11 -1.70
CA CYS A 15 -12.54 -16.79 -2.28
C CYS A 15 -11.16 -16.42 -2.81
N PRO A 16 -10.97 -16.15 -4.12
CA PRO A 16 -9.79 -15.42 -4.55
C PRO A 16 -9.79 -14.14 -3.71
N GLY A 17 -8.79 -13.95 -2.86
CA GLY A 17 -8.64 -12.71 -2.12
C GLY A 17 -8.73 -11.57 -3.13
N LYS A 18 -9.55 -10.55 -2.87
CA LYS A 18 -9.57 -9.37 -3.74
C LYS A 18 -8.13 -8.87 -3.82
N ALA A 19 -7.59 -8.76 -5.03
CA ALA A 19 -6.26 -8.22 -5.24
C ALA A 19 -6.17 -6.87 -4.49
N THR A 20 -5.13 -6.72 -3.67
CA THR A 20 -4.88 -5.49 -2.93
C THR A 20 -4.13 -4.54 -3.84
N GLU A 21 -4.54 -3.28 -3.86
CA GLU A 21 -3.85 -2.26 -4.63
C GLU A 21 -2.80 -1.56 -3.75
N LEU A 22 -1.57 -1.50 -4.24
CA LEU A 22 -0.49 -0.72 -3.65
C LEU A 22 -0.10 0.39 -4.60
N PHE A 23 0.20 1.56 -4.05
CA PHE A 23 0.62 2.74 -4.81
C PHE A 23 2.11 3.00 -4.62
N TYR A 24 2.74 3.50 -5.66
CA TYR A 24 4.17 3.81 -5.70
C TYR A 24 4.38 5.14 -6.42
N VAL A 25 5.42 5.86 -6.01
CA VAL A 25 5.95 6.99 -6.78
C VAL A 25 7.01 6.44 -7.73
N THR A 26 6.78 6.56 -9.02
CA THR A 26 7.71 6.13 -10.08
C THR A 26 8.19 7.33 -10.88
N HIS A 27 9.21 7.12 -11.70
CA HIS A 27 9.73 8.14 -12.59
C HIS A 27 10.16 7.48 -13.91
N PRO A 28 9.87 8.07 -15.07
CA PRO A 28 10.09 7.43 -16.37
C PRO A 28 11.57 7.07 -16.65
N LYS A 29 12.50 7.74 -15.98
CA LYS A 29 13.95 7.48 -16.08
C LYS A 29 14.50 6.55 -14.99
N ALA A 30 13.67 6.06 -14.07
CA ALA A 30 14.09 5.18 -12.98
C ALA A 30 13.58 3.75 -13.23
N LEU A 31 14.47 2.76 -13.04
CA LEU A 31 14.12 1.34 -13.19
C LEU A 31 13.29 0.78 -12.02
N LYS A 32 13.24 1.50 -10.91
CA LYS A 32 12.50 1.13 -9.69
C LYS A 32 11.66 2.31 -9.25
N ALA A 33 10.62 2.02 -8.46
CA ALA A 33 9.89 3.04 -7.74
C ALA A 33 10.87 3.89 -6.91
N LEU A 34 10.67 5.21 -6.94
CA LEU A 34 11.39 6.15 -6.09
C LEU A 34 10.91 6.07 -4.64
N LEU A 35 9.62 5.81 -4.44
CA LEU A 35 9.02 5.70 -3.12
C LEU A 35 7.81 4.76 -3.13
N GLY A 36 7.56 4.12 -1.99
CA GLY A 36 6.47 3.19 -1.77
C GLY A 36 6.92 1.95 -0.99
N PRO A 37 6.02 1.00 -0.73
CA PRO A 37 4.60 1.03 -1.09
C PRO A 37 3.78 2.04 -0.28
N PHE A 38 2.58 2.37 -0.75
CA PHE A 38 1.55 3.12 -0.05
C PHE A 38 0.22 2.38 -0.13
N LEU A 39 -0.62 2.48 0.91
CA LEU A 39 -1.95 1.86 0.94
C LEU A 39 -3.02 2.69 0.23
N THR A 40 -2.75 3.98 -0.04
CA THR A 40 -3.70 4.88 -0.68
C THR A 40 -3.01 5.76 -1.72
N GLU A 41 -3.74 6.10 -2.78
CA GLU A 41 -3.26 7.03 -3.80
C GLU A 41 -2.93 8.41 -3.21
N SER A 42 -3.77 8.92 -2.31
CA SER A 42 -3.56 10.21 -1.66
C SER A 42 -2.25 10.28 -0.87
N ASP A 43 -1.87 9.18 -0.21
CA ASP A 43 -0.59 9.13 0.52
C ASP A 43 0.60 9.04 -0.45
N ALA A 44 0.44 8.31 -1.56
CA ALA A 44 1.45 8.28 -2.62
C ALA A 44 1.63 9.64 -3.30
N GLU A 45 0.54 10.40 -3.47
CA GLU A 45 0.58 11.78 -3.97
C GLU A 45 1.31 12.72 -3.00
N CYS A 46 1.10 12.58 -1.68
CA CYS A 46 1.93 13.27 -0.70
C CYS A 46 3.41 12.91 -0.88
N GLY A 47 3.71 11.63 -1.12
CA GLY A 47 5.07 11.16 -1.42
C GLY A 47 5.66 11.78 -2.69
N ARG A 48 4.86 11.91 -3.75
CA ARG A 48 5.26 12.55 -5.02
C ARG A 48 5.59 14.03 -4.81
N VAL A 49 4.76 14.74 -4.04
CA VAL A 49 5.00 16.15 -3.66
C VAL A 49 6.29 16.29 -2.86
N VAL A 50 6.52 15.41 -1.87
CA VAL A 50 7.73 15.44 -1.02
C VAL A 50 8.99 15.13 -1.83
N MET A 51 8.92 14.22 -2.81
CA MET A 51 10.05 13.85 -3.66
C MET A 51 10.59 15.03 -4.48
N ARG A 52 9.73 15.99 -4.85
CA ARG A 52 10.07 17.18 -5.65
C ARG A 52 10.83 16.86 -6.96
N SER A 53 10.61 15.67 -7.50
CA SER A 53 11.16 15.27 -8.80
C SER A 53 10.13 15.62 -9.88
N VAL A 54 10.55 16.42 -10.85
CA VAL A 54 9.81 16.62 -12.10
C VAL A 54 9.58 15.25 -12.75
N ASP A 55 8.44 15.06 -13.40
CA ASP A 55 8.01 13.82 -14.06
C ASP A 55 7.82 12.60 -13.15
N ALA A 56 7.98 12.73 -11.82
CA ALA A 56 7.54 11.68 -10.91
C ALA A 56 6.01 11.57 -10.93
N GLN A 57 5.49 10.36 -10.92
CA GLN A 57 4.06 10.06 -11.00
C GLN A 57 3.66 8.97 -10.01
N VAL A 58 2.39 8.95 -9.60
CA VAL A 58 1.84 7.83 -8.84
C VAL A 58 1.42 6.72 -9.80
N THR A 59 1.77 5.49 -9.46
CA THR A 59 1.38 4.27 -10.19
C THR A 59 0.82 3.26 -9.22
N ALA A 60 -0.28 2.62 -9.61
CA ALA A 60 -0.87 1.51 -8.88
C ALA A 60 -0.31 0.15 -9.33
N CYS A 61 -0.23 -0.79 -8.40
CA CYS A 61 0.16 -2.17 -8.63
C CYS A 61 -0.80 -3.08 -7.86
N LEU A 62 -1.41 -4.04 -8.56
CA LEU A 62 -2.26 -5.06 -7.94
C LEU A 62 -1.37 -6.20 -7.44
N VAL A 63 -1.54 -6.55 -6.17
CA VAL A 63 -0.88 -7.67 -5.52
C VAL A 63 -1.90 -8.66 -4.97
N GLU A 64 -1.58 -9.95 -4.98
CA GLU A 64 -2.48 -11.00 -4.48
C GLU A 64 -2.72 -10.85 -2.97
N SER A 65 -1.67 -10.50 -2.23
CA SER A 65 -1.70 -10.27 -0.79
C SER A 65 -0.56 -9.35 -0.38
N ILE A 66 -0.71 -8.68 0.76
CA ILE A 66 0.37 -7.97 1.44
C ILE A 66 0.72 -8.68 2.74
N ASP A 67 2.01 -8.89 2.98
CA ASP A 67 2.48 -9.35 4.29
C ASP A 67 2.50 -8.20 5.30
N ASP A 68 2.61 -8.54 6.58
CA ASP A 68 2.59 -7.54 7.67
C ASP A 68 3.71 -6.51 7.55
N ILE A 69 4.92 -6.91 7.12
CA ILE A 69 6.06 -5.99 7.00
C ILE A 69 5.77 -4.97 5.90
N THR A 70 5.29 -5.43 4.75
CA THR A 70 4.84 -4.60 3.64
C THR A 70 3.72 -3.65 4.08
N HIS A 71 2.75 -4.14 4.86
CA HIS A 71 1.67 -3.32 5.41
C HIS A 71 2.20 -2.21 6.33
N TRP A 72 3.03 -2.56 7.32
CA TRP A 72 3.61 -1.60 8.26
C TRP A 72 4.46 -0.54 7.54
N HIS A 73 5.25 -0.95 6.55
CA HIS A 73 6.00 -0.03 5.69
C HIS A 73 5.08 0.93 4.94
N ALA A 74 3.99 0.43 4.35
CA ALA A 74 3.06 1.26 3.60
C ALA A 74 2.31 2.27 4.49
N VAL A 75 1.93 1.86 5.71
CA VAL A 75 1.34 2.76 6.73
C VAL A 75 2.35 3.84 7.13
N ASN A 76 3.60 3.45 7.40
CA ASN A 76 4.65 4.40 7.78
C ASN A 76 4.91 5.43 6.68
N ASN A 77 5.06 4.98 5.43
CA ASN A 77 5.27 5.86 4.29
C ASN A 77 4.15 6.90 4.17
N GLY A 78 2.88 6.49 4.30
CA GLY A 78 1.76 7.42 4.24
C GLY A 78 1.77 8.47 5.35
N ARG A 79 2.01 8.04 6.60
CA ARG A 79 2.10 8.97 7.75
C ARG A 79 3.23 9.99 7.58
N VAL A 80 4.42 9.52 7.21
CA VAL A 80 5.60 10.35 7.02
C VAL A 80 5.37 11.34 5.88
N CYS A 81 4.95 10.87 4.71
CA CYS A 81 4.77 11.74 3.54
C CYS A 81 3.69 12.80 3.77
N ARG A 82 2.59 12.45 4.44
CA ARG A 82 1.54 13.41 4.79
C ARG A 82 2.06 14.53 5.70
N ALA A 83 2.86 14.19 6.71
CA ALA A 83 3.44 15.17 7.62
C ALA A 83 4.41 16.12 6.89
N PHE A 84 5.26 15.59 6.01
CA PHE A 84 6.20 16.41 5.24
C PHE A 84 5.49 17.23 4.15
N ALA A 85 4.46 16.68 3.49
CA ALA A 85 3.68 17.41 2.50
C ALA A 85 2.93 18.60 3.12
N GLY A 86 2.33 18.44 4.30
CA GLY A 86 1.72 19.55 5.04
C GLY A 86 2.73 20.63 5.46
N SER A 87 3.97 20.23 5.76
CA SER A 87 5.06 21.17 6.08
C SER A 87 5.62 21.88 4.84
N ALA A 88 5.52 21.28 3.65
CA ALA A 88 6.02 21.85 2.40
C ALA A 88 5.22 23.10 1.93
N SER A 89 4.02 23.32 2.49
CA SER A 89 3.15 24.47 2.24
C SER A 89 3.57 25.77 2.96
N HIS A 90 4.62 25.72 3.80
CA HIS A 90 5.07 26.85 4.62
C HIS A 90 6.47 27.39 4.25
N GLY A 91 6.93 27.13 3.02
CA GLY A 91 8.24 27.56 2.51
C GLY A 91 8.13 28.55 1.36
#